data_AF-A0A6B0RMR2-F1
#
_entry.id   AF-A0A6B0RMR2-F1
#
_cell.length_a   1.000
_cell.length_b   1.000
_cell.length_c   1.000
_cell.angle_alpha   90.00
_cell.angle_beta   90.00
_cell.angle_gamma   90.00
#
_symmetry.space_group_name_H-M   'P 1'
#
loop_
_entity.id
_entity.type
_entity.pdbx_description
1 polymer ?
#
loop_
_entity_poly.entity_id
_entity_poly.type
_entity_poly.pdbx_seq_one_letter_code
_entity_poly.pdbx_strand_id
1 'polypeptide(L)' 'MKSLIGSSVKVAIKIIDKTQLDEENLKKIFREVQIMKMLCHPHIIRLYQVMETERMIYLVTEYASGGEIFAVERSMANFK' A
#
# COMPACT_ATOMS: atom_id res chain seq x y z
N MET A 1 5.77 19.20 20.13
CA MET A 1 5.79 18.87 18.69
C MET A 1 7.25 18.73 18.25
N LYS A 2 7.76 17.52 18.02
CA LYS A 2 9.08 17.35 17.43
C LYS A 2 8.92 17.45 15.92
N SER A 3 9.38 18.57 15.36
CA SER A 3 9.64 18.70 13.93
C SER A 3 10.70 17.67 13.54
N LEU A 4 10.33 16.69 12.71
CA LEU A 4 11.25 15.76 12.05
C LEU A 4 11.38 16.19 10.59
N ILE A 5 12.13 17.26 10.35
CA ILE A 5 12.68 17.54 9.02
C ILE A 5 14.00 16.74 8.95
N GLY A 6 14.09 15.73 8.09
CA GLY A 6 15.37 15.06 7.89
C GLY A 6 15.44 13.73 7.13
N SER A 7 14.34 13.11 6.70
CA SER A 7 14.43 11.93 5.83
C SER A 7 13.31 11.91 4.80
N SER A 8 13.67 12.19 3.55
CA SER A 8 12.79 11.95 2.39
C SER A 8 12.71 10.44 2.15
N VAL A 9 11.83 9.76 2.89
CA VAL A 9 11.56 8.34 2.70
C VAL A 9 10.64 8.19 1.50
N LYS A 10 11.05 7.38 0.51
CA LYS A 10 10.18 7.00 -0.59
C LYS A 10 9.05 6.11 -0.05
N VAL A 11 7.82 6.42 -0.46
CA VAL A 11 6.62 5.68 -0.07
C VAL A 11 5.82 5.30 -1.31
N ALA A 12 5.01 4.25 -1.20
CA ALA A 12 3.95 3.97 -2.15
C ALA A 12 2.63 4.52 -1.60
N ILE A 13 1.82 5.11 -2.47
CA ILE A 13 0.49 5.63 -2.11
C ILE A 13 -0.54 4.91 -2.96
N LYS A 14 -1.34 4.04 -2.32
CA LYS A 14 -2.51 3.43 -2.96
C LYS A 14 -3.71 4.36 -2.77
N ILE A 15 -4.31 4.79 -3.88
CA ILE A 15 -5.49 5.68 -3.91
C ILE A 15 -6.70 4.85 -4.32
N ILE A 16 -7.77 4.92 -3.54
CA ILE A 16 -9.00 4.16 -3.76
C ILE A 16 -10.18 5.12 -3.79
N ASP A 17 -10.93 5.11 -4.90
CA ASP A 17 -12.14 5.90 -5.07
C ASP A 17 -13.36 5.14 -4.54
N LYS A 18 -13.93 5.64 -3.43
CA LYS A 18 -15.10 5.06 -2.79
C LYS A 18 -16.34 5.14 -3.66
N THR A 19 -16.41 6.08 -4.60
CA THR A 19 -17.58 6.23 -5.48
C THR A 19 -17.69 5.13 -6.53
N GLN A 20 -16.62 4.37 -6.74
CA GLN A 20 -16.57 3.25 -7.68
C GLN A 20 -16.76 1.89 -7.00
N LEU A 21 -17.11 1.87 -5.71
CA LEU A 21 -17.26 0.66 -4.91
C LEU A 21 -18.68 0.55 -4.35
N ASP A 22 -19.20 -0.67 -4.31
CA ASP A 22 -20.36 -1.01 -3.50
C ASP A 22 -19.98 -1.18 -2.01
N GLU A 23 -20.98 -1.30 -1.15
CA GLU A 23 -20.78 -1.44 0.30
C GLU A 23 -19.96 -2.69 0.67
N GLU A 24 -20.10 -3.79 -0.09
CA GLU A 24 -19.40 -5.03 0.20
C GLU A 24 -17.90 -4.89 -0.07
N ASN A 25 -17.53 -4.32 -1.23
CA ASN A 25 -16.14 -4.08 -1.58
C ASN A 25 -15.53 -3.02 -0.67
N LEU A 26 -16.29 -2.00 -0.27
CA LEU A 26 -15.83 -1.03 0.71
C LEU A 26 -15.50 -1.69 2.07
N LYS A 27 -16.34 -2.62 2.54
CA LYS A 27 -16.05 -3.42 3.76
C LYS A 27 -14.79 -4.27 3.61
N LYS A 28 -14.55 -4.87 2.44
CA LYS A 28 -13.32 -5.63 2.15
C LYS A 28 -12.09 -4.74 2.26
N ILE A 29 -12.11 -3.54 1.67
CA ILE A 29 -11.02 -2.57 1.78
C ILE A 29 -10.74 -2.20 3.24
N PHE A 30 -11.78 -1.90 4.04
CA PHE A 30 -11.57 -1.60 5.45
C PHE A 30 -11.00 -2.79 6.24
N ARG A 31 -11.42 -4.01 5.92
CA ARG A 31 -10.86 -5.23 6.52
C ARG A 31 -9.38 -5.39 6.17
N GLU A 32 -9.00 -5.19 4.90
CA GLU A 32 -7.59 -5.20 4.48
C GLU A 32 -6.78 -4.18 5.28
N VAL A 33 -7.28 -2.96 5.42
CA VAL A 33 -6.63 -1.91 6.21
C VAL A 33 -6.41 -2.33 7.66
N GLN A 34 -7.40 -2.96 8.31
CA GLN A 34 -7.24 -3.45 9.69
C GLN A 34 -6.18 -4.54 9.78
N ILE A 35 -6.15 -5.49 8.84
CA ILE A 35 -5.12 -6.52 8.78
C ILE A 35 -3.74 -5.87 8.62
N MET A 36 -3.58 -4.94 7.68
CA MET A 36 -2.31 -4.25 7.43
C MET A 36 -1.80 -3.47 8.66
N LYS A 37 -2.70 -2.89 9.47
CA LYS A 37 -2.33 -2.21 10.72
C LYS A 37 -1.73 -3.15 11.77
N MET A 38 -2.09 -4.42 11.75
CA MET A 38 -1.59 -5.43 12.70
C MET A 38 -0.26 -6.06 12.25
N LEU A 39 0.13 -5.87 10.99
CA LEU A 39 1.32 -6.50 10.42
C LEU A 39 2.56 -5.58 10.59
N CYS A 40 3.54 -6.08 11.33
CA CYS A 40 4.85 -5.43 11.48
C CYS A 40 5.94 -6.50 11.41
N HIS A 41 6.37 -6.81 10.19
CA HIS A 41 7.37 -7.87 9.91
C HIS A 41 8.32 -7.42 8.78
N PRO A 42 9.63 -7.73 8.83
CA PRO A 42 10.62 -7.28 7.84
C PRO A 42 10.37 -7.73 6.39
N HIS A 43 9.45 -8.68 6.17
CA HIS A 43 9.12 -9.21 4.85
C HIS A 43 7.67 -8.93 4.43
N ILE A 44 6.98 -8.05 5.15
CA ILE A 44 5.61 -7.63 4.85
C ILE A 44 5.61 -6.11 4.72
N ILE A 45 5.04 -5.61 3.61
CA ILE A 45 4.91 -4.17 3.37
C ILE A 45 4.23 -3.49 4.55
N ARG A 46 4.94 -2.54 5.15
CA ARG A 46 4.42 -1.80 6.29
C ARG A 46 3.44 -0.73 5.84
N LEU A 47 2.31 -0.65 6.53
CA LEU A 47 1.39 0.48 6.46
C LEU A 47 1.88 1.59 7.40
N TYR A 48 2.18 2.78 6.86
CA TYR A 48 2.61 3.93 7.65
C TYR A 48 1.44 4.80 8.07
N GLN A 49 0.51 5.07 7.15
CA GLN A 49 -0.62 5.97 7.40
C GLN A 49 -1.82 5.62 6.54
N VAL A 50 -3.02 5.88 7.08
CA VAL A 50 -4.29 5.86 6.34
C VAL A 50 -4.89 7.26 6.41
N MET A 51 -5.31 7.79 5.27
CA MET A 51 -6.07 9.03 5.19
C MET A 51 -7.37 8.74 4.47
N GLU A 52 -8.46 9.33 4.94
CA GLU A 52 -9.79 9.14 4.36
C GLU A 52 -10.46 10.49 4.17
N THR A 53 -11.09 10.67 3.01
CA THR A 53 -12.02 11.78 2.73
C THR A 53 -13.39 11.19 2.44
N GLU A 54 -14.38 12.02 2.12
CA GLU A 54 -15.72 11.55 1.75
C GLU A 54 -15.70 10.59 0.54
N ARG A 55 -14.77 10.80 -0.42
CA ARG A 55 -14.74 10.06 -1.70
C ARG A 55 -13.52 9.16 -1.86
N MET A 56 -12.45 9.37 -1.10
CA MET A 56 -11.17 8.72 -1.35
C MET A 56 -10.60 8.09 -0.09
N ILE A 57 -9.88 6.98 -0.25
CA ILE A 57 -9.00 6.38 0.76
C ILE A 57 -7.57 6.40 0.22
N TYR A 58 -6.63 6.84 1.04
CA TYR A 58 -5.21 6.86 0.73
C TYR A 58 -4.47 5.98 1.73
N LEU A 59 -3.74 4.99 1.22
CA LEU A 59 -2.87 4.13 2.03
C LEU A 59 -1.41 4.48 1.72
N VAL A 60 -0.70 4.98 2.73
CA VAL A 60 0.73 5.29 2.63
C VAL A 60 1.50 4.08 3.15
N THR A 61 2.27 3.44 2.30
CA THR A 61 2.99 2.19 2.61
C THR A 61 4.47 2.28 2.28
N GLU A 62 5.24 1.31 2.79
CA GLU A 62 6.60 1.05 2.36
C GLU A 62 6.69 0.92 0.83
N TYR A 63 7.70 1.57 0.25
CA TYR A 63 7.99 1.48 -1.18
C TYR A 63 8.93 0.30 -1.46
N ALA A 64 8.41 -0.73 -2.13
CA ALA A 64 9.22 -1.83 -2.65
C ALA A 64 9.59 -1.57 -4.13
N SER A 65 10.88 -1.30 -4.39
CA SER A 65 11.37 -1.03 -5.74
C SER A 65 11.60 -2.27 -6.61
N GLY A 66 11.52 -3.47 -6.01
CA GLY A 66 11.85 -4.74 -6.68
C GLY A 66 10.81 -5.25 -7.68
N GLY A 67 9.64 -4.59 -7.76
CA GLY A 67 8.54 -5.06 -8.60
C GLY A 67 7.89 -6.36 -8.09
N GLU A 68 7.04 -6.95 -8.91
CA GLU A 68 6.36 -8.21 -8.59
C GLU A 68 7.23 -9.41 -8.97
N ILE A 69 7.26 -10.44 -8.11
CA ILE A 69 8.05 -11.66 -8.35
C ILE A 69 7.68 -12.30 -9.70
N PHE A 70 6.38 -12.36 -10.02
CA PHE A 70 5.89 -12.90 -11.29
C PHE A 70 6.32 -12.07 -12.52
N ALA A 71 6.56 -10.77 -12.35
CA ALA A 71 7.08 -9.94 -13.44
C ALA A 71 8.56 -10.25 -13.72
N VAL A 72 9.34 -10.54 -12.66
CA VAL A 72 10.75 -10.91 -12.78
C VAL A 72 10.92 -12.27 -13.47
N GLU A 73 10.12 -13.27 -13.11
CA GLU A 73 10.17 -14.59 -13.75
C GLU A 73 9.91 -14.53 -15.26
N ARG A 74 8.93 -13.73 -15.69
CA ARG A 74 8.60 -13.56 -17.11
C ARG A 74 9.71 -12.86 -17.91
N SER A 75 10.48 -11.99 -17.26
CA SER A 75 11.63 -11.35 -17.89
C SER A 75 12.83 -12.29 -18.06
N MET A 76 13.02 -13.25 -17.13
CA MET A 76 14.05 -14.29 -17.24
C MET A 76 13.65 -15.43 -18.18
N ALA A 77 12.35 -15.64 -18.42
CA ALA A 77 11.85 -16.65 -19.35
C ALA A 77 12.11 -16.32 -20.85
N ASN A 78 12.48 -15.08 -21.18
CA ASN A 78 12.82 -14.64 -22.54
C ASN A 78 14.32 -14.78 -22.88
N PHE A 79 15.11 -15.39 -22.00
CA PHE A 79 16.55 -15.65 -22.21
C PHE A 79 16.87 -17.11 -22.61
N LYS A 80 15.90 -17.83 -23.17
CA LYS A 80 16.11 -19.13 -23.82
C LYS A 80 15.82 -19.06 -25.31
#